data_AF-A0A376E1U4-F1
#
_entry.id   AF-A0A376E1U4-F1
#
_cell.length_a   1.000
_cell.length_b   1.000
_cell.length_c   1.000
_cell.angle_alpha   90.00
_cell.angle_beta   90.00
_cell.angle_gamma   90.00
#
_symmetry.space_group_name_H-M   'P 1'
#
loop_
_entity.id
_entity.type
_entity.pdbx_description
1 polymer ?
#
loop_
_entity_poly.entity_id
_entity_poly.type
_entity_poly.pdbx_seq_one_letter_code
_entity_poly.pdbx_strand_id
1 'polypeptide(L)'
;MKFNQFLKINAVAIAAVMFTGATMSFKIIEKKAADQQFYYNSTDTSAGAFSQESNWAVGAGSSCLTTGNKPCTITVPEGQDLVDVIGGMTNSQVLAIHPSERRQ
;
A
#
# COMPACT_ATOMS: atom_id res chain seq x y z
N MET A 1 38.67 43.01 -49.28
CA MET A 1 37.23 43.31 -49.20
C MET A 1 36.47 42.08 -48.71
N LYS A 2 35.57 42.30 -47.74
CA LYS A 2 34.31 41.58 -47.48
C LYS A 2 34.33 40.06 -47.21
N PHE A 3 34.45 39.73 -45.93
CA PHE A 3 33.54 38.77 -45.26
C PHE A 3 33.09 39.41 -43.93
N ASN A 4 32.32 40.49 -44.06
CA ASN A 4 31.64 41.11 -42.93
C ASN A 4 30.27 40.45 -42.74
N GLN A 5 29.90 40.30 -41.48
CA GLN A 5 28.54 40.05 -40.98
C GLN A 5 27.95 38.69 -41.35
N PHE A 6 27.89 37.76 -40.38
CA PHE A 6 26.61 37.10 -40.08
C PHE A 6 26.50 36.37 -38.73
N LEU A 7 27.32 36.69 -37.72
CA LEU A 7 27.06 36.21 -36.35
C LEU A 7 27.21 37.33 -35.32
N LYS A 8 26.53 38.44 -35.58
CA LYS A 8 25.83 39.14 -34.50
C LYS A 8 24.65 38.26 -34.10
N ILE A 9 24.27 38.32 -32.82
CA ILE A 9 23.00 37.88 -32.22
C ILE A 9 23.09 36.53 -31.47
N ASN A 10 23.23 36.68 -30.15
CA ASN A 10 22.67 35.82 -29.11
C ASN A 10 23.20 34.37 -28.97
N ALA A 11 24.38 34.22 -28.35
CA ALA A 11 24.63 33.08 -27.46
C ALA A 11 24.31 33.56 -26.03
N VAL A 12 23.04 33.75 -25.71
CA VAL A 12 22.24 32.79 -24.90
C VAL A 12 23.05 32.29 -23.71
N ALA A 13 22.65 32.79 -22.55
CA ALA A 13 23.15 32.52 -21.22
C ALA A 13 23.55 31.05 -21.02
N ILE A 14 24.81 30.83 -20.65
CA ILE A 14 25.22 29.58 -20.02
C ILE A 14 24.48 29.52 -18.68
N ALA A 15 23.42 28.72 -18.66
CA ALA A 15 22.63 28.44 -17.49
C ALA A 15 23.56 28.00 -16.37
N ALA A 16 23.61 28.81 -15.30
CA ALA A 16 24.07 28.38 -14.00
C ALA A 16 23.11 27.30 -13.51
N VAL A 17 23.34 26.05 -13.93
CA VAL A 17 22.76 24.88 -13.25
C VAL A 17 23.55 24.72 -11.98
N MET A 18 23.11 25.47 -10.97
CA MET A 18 23.45 25.25 -9.59
C MET A 18 23.03 23.82 -9.26
N PHE A 19 23.97 22.87 -9.34
CA PHE A 19 23.86 21.60 -8.61
C PHE A 19 24.06 21.88 -7.12
N THR A 20 23.23 22.76 -6.56
CA THR A 20 23.10 22.99 -5.14
C THR A 20 22.33 21.80 -4.56
N GLY A 21 23.10 20.89 -3.97
CA GLY A 21 22.83 20.52 -2.58
C GLY A 21 21.52 19.81 -2.29
N ALA A 22 21.11 18.87 -3.14
CA ALA A 22 20.23 17.79 -2.70
C ALA A 22 20.99 16.47 -2.69
N THR A 23 22.07 16.39 -1.90
CA THR A 23 22.29 15.15 -1.15
C THR A 23 21.11 15.03 -0.18
N MET A 24 19.95 14.67 -0.72
CA MET A 24 18.93 13.97 0.03
C MET A 24 19.67 12.73 0.50
N SER A 25 20.26 12.88 1.67
CA SER A 25 20.79 11.78 2.44
C SER A 25 19.71 10.73 2.32
N PHE A 26 20.03 9.59 1.73
CA PHE A 26 19.27 8.38 2.00
C PHE A 26 19.42 8.17 3.52
N LYS A 27 18.70 8.96 4.32
CA LYS A 27 17.91 8.41 5.39
C LYS A 27 17.03 7.42 4.66
N ILE A 28 17.58 6.23 4.48
CA ILE A 28 16.87 5.01 4.80
C ILE A 28 16.31 5.30 6.18
N ILE A 29 15.18 6.01 6.21
CA ILE A 29 14.19 5.76 7.22
C ILE A 29 13.97 4.28 6.96
N GLU A 30 14.54 3.44 7.81
CA GLU A 30 13.97 2.13 8.06
C GLU A 30 12.52 2.44 8.38
N LYS A 31 11.71 2.55 7.33
CA LYS A 31 10.28 2.65 7.45
C LYS A 31 9.99 1.24 7.89
N LYS A 32 9.99 1.04 9.23
CA LYS A 32 9.29 -0.04 9.90
C LYS A 32 8.03 -0.21 9.07
N ALA A 33 8.00 -1.24 8.24
CA ALA A 33 6.91 -1.48 7.31
C ALA A 33 5.68 -1.58 8.19
N ALA A 34 4.88 -0.52 8.22
CA ALA A 34 3.80 -0.41 9.19
C ALA A 34 2.80 -1.54 8.96
N ASP A 35 2.14 -1.97 10.03
CA ASP A 35 1.07 -2.96 9.96
C ASP A 35 0.09 -2.61 8.83
N GLN A 36 -0.24 -3.60 8.01
CA GLN A 36 -1.13 -3.43 6.88
C GLN A 36 -2.54 -3.85 7.27
N GLN A 37 -3.51 -2.99 7.05
CA GLN A 37 -4.91 -3.33 7.25
C GLN A 37 -5.52 -3.88 5.96
N PHE A 38 -6.27 -4.97 6.09
CA PHE A 38 -7.05 -5.59 5.03
C PHE A 38 -8.52 -5.63 5.44
N TYR A 39 -9.42 -5.59 4.47
CA TYR A 39 -10.85 -5.80 4.70
C TYR A 39 -11.41 -6.86 3.77
N TYR A 40 -12.41 -7.59 4.27
CA TYR A 40 -13.10 -8.59 3.46
C TYR A 40 -13.99 -7.89 2.44
N ASN A 41 -13.73 -8.15 1.15
CA ASN A 41 -14.38 -7.49 0.01
C ASN A 41 -15.25 -8.45 -0.83
N SER A 42 -15.42 -9.69 -0.37
CA SER A 42 -16.23 -10.68 -1.04
C SER A 42 -17.57 -10.89 -0.34
N THR A 43 -18.55 -11.38 -1.08
CA THR A 43 -19.82 -11.89 -0.53
C THR A 43 -19.75 -13.38 -0.20
N ASP A 44 -18.68 -14.07 -0.64
CA ASP A 44 -18.49 -15.50 -0.42
C ASP A 44 -18.36 -15.82 1.07
N THR A 45 -19.06 -16.86 1.50
CA THR A 45 -19.03 -17.39 2.87
C THR A 45 -18.88 -18.91 2.89
N SER A 46 -18.58 -19.51 1.73
CA SER A 46 -18.31 -20.93 1.58
C SER A 46 -17.13 -21.35 2.45
N ALA A 47 -17.05 -22.64 2.78
CA ALA A 47 -15.99 -23.15 3.64
C ALA A 47 -14.60 -22.85 3.07
N GLY A 48 -13.77 -22.13 3.83
CA GLY A 48 -12.43 -21.71 3.41
C GLY A 48 -12.40 -20.43 2.59
N ALA A 49 -13.53 -19.77 2.33
CA ALA A 49 -13.56 -18.48 1.63
C ALA A 49 -12.77 -17.39 2.37
N PHE A 50 -12.76 -17.42 3.72
CA PHE A 50 -12.11 -16.38 4.51
C PHE A 50 -10.58 -16.50 4.52
N SER A 51 -10.02 -17.67 4.19
CA SER A 51 -8.59 -17.88 4.01
C SER A 51 -8.11 -17.56 2.59
N GLN A 52 -8.99 -17.24 1.64
CA GLN A 52 -8.61 -16.88 0.28
C GLN A 52 -8.25 -15.41 0.21
N GLU A 53 -6.98 -15.10 -0.02
CA GLU A 53 -6.48 -13.73 -0.14
C GLU A 53 -7.25 -12.90 -1.20
N SER A 54 -7.68 -13.53 -2.30
CA SER A 54 -8.44 -12.87 -3.36
C SER A 54 -9.80 -12.32 -2.93
N ASN A 55 -10.31 -12.74 -1.76
CA ASN A 55 -11.54 -12.21 -1.17
C ASN A 55 -11.30 -10.96 -0.30
N TRP A 56 -10.05 -10.50 -0.18
CA TRP A 56 -9.64 -9.36 0.63
C TRP A 56 -9.08 -8.23 -0.24
N ALA A 57 -9.10 -7.02 0.33
CA ALA A 57 -8.49 -5.84 -0.28
C ALA A 57 -7.73 -5.04 0.79
N VAL A 58 -6.66 -4.36 0.35
CA VAL A 58 -5.85 -3.50 1.22
C VAL A 58 -6.64 -2.25 1.58
N GLY A 59 -6.66 -1.91 2.87
CA GLY A 59 -7.25 -0.69 3.40
C GLY A 59 -8.02 -0.90 4.70
N ALA A 60 -8.45 0.21 5.28
CA ALA A 60 -9.38 0.19 6.40
C ALA A 60 -10.79 -0.11 5.88
N GLY A 61 -11.37 -1.22 6.32
CA GLY A 61 -12.75 -1.54 6.00
C GLY A 61 -13.70 -0.54 6.65
N SER A 62 -14.58 0.09 5.87
CA SER A 62 -15.68 0.90 6.43
C SER A 62 -16.82 0.01 6.94
N SER A 63 -17.49 0.36 8.04
CA SER A 63 -18.69 -0.36 8.51
C SER A 63 -18.45 -1.75 9.12
N CYS A 64 -17.47 -1.89 10.01
CA CYS A 64 -17.43 -3.05 10.90
C CYS A 64 -18.59 -3.01 11.90
N LEU A 65 -19.24 -4.14 12.08
CA LEU A 65 -20.29 -4.39 13.06
C LEU A 65 -19.76 -5.37 14.12
N THR A 66 -20.37 -5.40 15.28
CA THR A 66 -20.06 -6.41 16.31
C THR A 66 -20.77 -7.75 16.06
N THR A 67 -21.68 -7.79 15.08
CA THR A 67 -22.50 -8.95 14.73
C THR A 67 -22.42 -9.21 13.22
N GLY A 68 -22.25 -10.46 12.82
CA GLY A 68 -22.18 -10.83 11.40
C GLY A 68 -21.53 -12.19 11.18
N ASN A 69 -21.62 -12.70 9.96
CA ASN A 69 -21.06 -14.00 9.59
C ASN A 69 -19.79 -13.89 8.74
N LYS A 70 -19.34 -12.67 8.43
CA LYS A 70 -18.12 -12.38 7.69
C LYS A 70 -17.11 -11.62 8.55
N PRO A 71 -15.80 -11.83 8.32
CA PRO A 71 -14.79 -10.99 8.95
C PRO A 71 -14.89 -9.56 8.41
N CYS A 72 -14.58 -8.56 9.24
CA CYS A 72 -14.57 -7.17 8.78
C CYS A 72 -13.19 -6.74 8.28
N THR A 73 -12.23 -6.66 9.20
CA THR A 73 -10.84 -6.30 8.92
C THR A 73 -9.87 -7.26 9.58
N ILE A 74 -8.65 -7.30 9.04
CA ILE A 74 -7.50 -7.99 9.63
C ILE A 74 -6.31 -7.05 9.55
N THR A 75 -5.56 -6.98 10.64
CA THR A 75 -4.26 -6.31 10.68
C THR A 75 -3.18 -7.35 10.47
N VAL A 76 -2.38 -7.18 9.41
CA VAL A 76 -1.23 -8.00 9.09
C VAL A 76 0.02 -7.31 9.64
N PRO A 77 0.79 -7.95 10.52
CA PRO A 77 2.01 -7.38 11.08
C PRO A 77 3.05 -7.05 10.01
N GLU A 78 3.94 -6.11 10.34
CA GLU A 78 5.15 -5.84 9.55
C GLU A 78 5.85 -7.12 9.06
N GLY A 79 6.11 -7.20 7.75
CA GLY A 79 6.91 -8.27 7.15
C GLY A 79 6.18 -9.61 7.00
N GLN A 80 4.86 -9.65 7.22
CA GLN A 80 4.01 -10.80 6.88
C GLN A 80 3.08 -10.44 5.72
N ASP A 81 2.67 -11.45 4.97
CA ASP A 81 1.59 -11.35 4.00
C ASP A 81 0.26 -11.78 4.64
N LEU A 82 -0.86 -11.37 4.05
CA LEU A 82 -2.18 -11.77 4.54
C LEU A 82 -2.31 -13.30 4.60
N VAL A 83 -1.77 -14.00 3.59
CA VAL A 83 -1.77 -15.47 3.56
C VAL A 83 -1.01 -16.11 4.73
N ASP A 84 -0.01 -15.44 5.30
CA ASP A 84 0.69 -15.95 6.49
C ASP A 84 -0.19 -15.90 7.74
N VAL A 85 -1.14 -14.95 7.78
CA VAL A 85 -2.06 -14.75 8.90
C VAL A 85 -3.30 -15.64 8.79
N ILE A 86 -3.86 -15.81 7.60
CA ILE A 86 -5.15 -16.53 7.39
C ILE A 86 -5.05 -17.81 6.57
N GLY A 87 -3.91 -18.10 5.95
CA GLY A 87 -3.73 -19.24 5.05
C GLY A 87 -4.01 -20.57 5.75
N GLY A 88 -4.84 -21.41 5.12
CA GLY A 88 -5.21 -22.73 5.65
C GLY A 88 -6.15 -22.70 6.86
N MET A 89 -6.57 -21.52 7.34
CA MET A 89 -7.55 -21.40 8.40
C MET A 89 -8.97 -21.69 7.90
N THR A 90 -9.78 -22.33 8.74
CA THR A 90 -11.22 -22.42 8.53
C THR A 90 -11.89 -21.05 8.73
N ASN A 91 -13.09 -20.89 8.18
CA ASN A 91 -13.86 -19.65 8.36
C ASN A 91 -14.08 -19.30 9.84
N SER A 92 -14.32 -20.28 10.71
CA SER A 92 -14.48 -20.06 12.15
C SER A 92 -13.19 -19.60 12.82
N GLN A 93 -12.03 -20.10 12.39
CA GLN A 93 -10.72 -19.66 12.87
C GLN A 93 -10.44 -18.21 12.45
N VAL A 94 -10.69 -17.85 11.18
CA VAL A 94 -10.52 -16.46 10.71
C VAL A 94 -11.46 -15.51 11.46
N LEU A 95 -12.72 -15.90 11.66
CA LEU A 95 -13.68 -15.14 12.46
C LEU A 95 -13.29 -15.00 13.94
N ALA A 96 -12.43 -15.86 14.46
CA ALA A 96 -11.97 -15.81 15.84
C ALA A 96 -10.79 -14.85 16.05
N ILE A 97 -10.12 -14.39 14.98
CA ILE A 97 -9.02 -13.42 15.05
C ILE A 97 -9.51 -12.08 15.62
N HIS A 98 -10.67 -11.61 15.15
CA HIS A 98 -11.32 -10.38 15.63
C HIS A 98 -12.82 -10.61 15.88
N PRO A 99 -13.22 -11.21 17.03
CA PRO A 99 -14.61 -11.56 17.29
C PRO A 99 -15.52 -10.33 17.45
N SER A 100 -14.95 -9.16 17.73
CA SER A 100 -15.64 -7.87 17.87
C SER A 100 -15.78 -7.10 16.55
N GLU A 101 -15.16 -7.55 15.45
CA GLU A 101 -15.17 -6.87 14.15
C GLU A 101 -15.64 -7.81 13.03
N ARG A 102 -16.93 -7.75 12.74
CA ARG A 102 -17.64 -8.61 11.77
C ARG A 102 -18.49 -7.80 10.81
N ARG A 103 -19.03 -8.45 9.78
CA ARG A 103 -19.99 -7.87 8.84
C ARG A 103 -21.11 -8.84 8.50
N GLN A 104 -22.28 -8.29 8.14
CA GLN A 104 -23.46 -9.03 7.69
C GLN A 104 -23.25 -9.64 6.32
#